data_AF-A0A7K4EVJ8-F1
#
_entry.id   AF-A0A7K4EVJ8-F1
#
_cell.length_a   1.000
_cell.length_b   1.000
_cell.length_c   1.000
_cell.angle_alpha   90.00
_cell.angle_beta   90.00
_cell.angle_gamma   90.00
#
_symmetry.space_group_name_H-M   'P 1'
#
loop_
_entity.id
_entity.type
_entity.pdbx_description
1 polymer ?
#
loop_
_entity_poly.entity_id
_entity_poly.type
_entity_poly.pdbx_seq_one_letter_code
_entity_poly.pdbx_strand_id
1 'polypeptide(L)' 'MAKIEDLNEATARIEAALYSAGRPLRIEDIVRASGTESRTKTLELLNSII' A
#
# COMPACT_ATOMS: atom_id res chain seq x y z
N MET A 1 -13.48 -1.45 6.12
CA MET A 1 -13.27 -1.46 4.67
C MET A 1 -13.21 -2.91 4.25
N ALA A 2 -13.85 -3.31 3.16
CA ALA A 2 -13.72 -4.68 2.66
C ALA A 2 -12.26 -4.90 2.22
N LYS A 3 -11.75 -6.11 2.43
CA LYS A 3 -10.42 -6.53 1.97
C LYS A 3 -10.30 -6.25 0.47
N ILE A 4 -9.25 -5.53 0.09
CA ILE A 4 -9.01 -5.22 -1.33
C ILE A 4 -8.33 -6.42 -1.96
N GLU A 5 -9.03 -7.04 -2.91
CA GLU A 5 -8.51 -8.17 -3.68
C GLU A 5 -7.89 -7.73 -5.01
N ASP A 6 -8.28 -6.56 -5.52
CA ASP A 6 -7.69 -5.96 -6.72
C ASP A 6 -6.31 -5.37 -6.39
N LEU A 7 -5.27 -6.02 -6.94
CA LEU A 7 -3.89 -5.61 -6.75
C LEU A 7 -3.61 -4.23 -7.35
N ASN A 8 -4.25 -3.86 -8.46
CA ASN A 8 -4.04 -2.57 -9.10
C ASN A 8 -4.59 -1.44 -8.23
N GLU A 9 -5.76 -1.65 -7.61
CA GLU A 9 -6.33 -0.69 -6.67
C GLU A 9 -5.43 -0.53 -5.44
N ALA A 10 -4.92 -1.65 -4.89
CA ALA A 10 -4.01 -1.61 -3.76
C ALA A 10 -2.72 -0.83 -4.10
N THR A 11 -2.14 -1.06 -5.28
CA THR A 11 -0.97 -0.34 -5.79
C THR A 11 -1.25 1.16 -5.91
N ALA A 12 -2.34 1.56 -6.58
CA ALA A 12 -2.69 2.96 -6.77
C ALA A 12 -2.90 3.69 -5.42
N ARG A 13 -3.47 3.01 -4.41
CA ARG A 13 -3.62 3.56 -3.05
C ARG A 13 -2.28 3.73 -2.33
N ILE A 14 -1.36 2.77 -2.49
CA ILE A 14 0.00 2.87 -1.95
C ILE A 14 0.71 4.07 -2.57
N GLU A 15 0.67 4.22 -3.90
CA GLU A 15 1.27 5.35 -4.61
C GLU A 15 0.68 6.67 -4.14
N ALA A 16 -0.65 6.79 -4.11
CA ALA A 16 -1.33 7.99 -3.63
C ALA A 16 -0.91 8.35 -2.20
N ALA A 17 -0.78 7.36 -1.30
CA ALA A 17 -0.34 7.56 0.06
C ALA A 17 1.12 8.03 0.14
N LEU A 18 2.03 7.43 -0.64
CA LEU A 18 3.44 7.80 -0.69
C LEU A 18 3.63 9.22 -1.25
N TYR A 19 2.99 9.54 -2.37
CA TYR A 19 3.04 10.87 -2.98
C TYR A 19 2.44 11.94 -2.05
N SER A 20 1.35 11.63 -1.36
CA SER A 20 0.68 12.60 -0.47
C SER A 20 1.40 12.79 0.86
N ALA A 21 2.12 11.78 1.35
CA ALA A 21 2.75 11.84 2.67
C ALA A 21 3.88 12.88 2.74
N GLY A 22 4.64 13.08 1.66
CA GLY A 22 5.80 13.99 1.62
C GLY A 22 6.88 13.68 2.65
N ARG A 23 6.83 12.48 3.27
CA ARG A 23 7.73 11.99 4.31
C ARG A 23 7.77 10.46 4.27
N PRO A 24 8.82 9.83 4.80
CA PRO A 24 8.85 8.37 4.95
C PRO A 24 7.66 7.87 5.78
N LEU A 25 6.96 6.85 5.28
CA LEU A 25 5.87 6.17 5.97
C LEU A 25 6.36 4.88 6.62
N ARG A 26 5.76 4.52 7.76
CA ARG A 26 5.97 3.21 8.36
C ARG A 26 5.22 2.17 7.54
N ILE A 27 5.73 0.94 7.53
CA ILE A 27 5.06 -0.16 6.82
C ILE A 27 3.63 -0.38 7.31
N GLU A 28 3.35 -0.15 8.60
CA GLU A 28 1.99 -0.24 9.18
C GLU A 28 1.01 0.74 8.53
N ASP A 29 1.46 1.98 8.29
CA ASP A 29 0.66 3.02 7.65
C ASP A 29 0.35 2.64 6.19
N ILE A 30 1.33 2.05 5.50
CA ILE A 30 1.18 1.59 4.12
C ILE A 30 0.25 0.37 4.04
N VAL A 31 0.36 -0.58 4.96
CA VAL A 31 -0.57 -1.73 5.06
C VAL A 31 -2.00 -1.21 5.22
N ARG A 32 -2.21 -0.21 6.09
CA ARG A 32 -3.53 0.40 6.29
C ARG A 32 -4.02 1.15 5.05
N ALA A 33 -3.16 1.88 4.37
CA ALA A 33 -3.51 2.61 3.15
C ALA A 33 -3.83 1.68 1.97
N SER A 34 -3.07 0.58 1.83
CA SER A 34 -3.21 -0.40 0.75
C SER A 34 -4.49 -1.22 0.83
N GLY A 35 -5.08 -1.39 2.02
CA GLY A 35 -6.25 -2.24 2.24
C GLY A 35 -6.00 -3.75 2.06
N THR A 36 -4.73 -4.17 1.97
CA THR A 36 -4.35 -5.58 1.75
C THR A 36 -4.33 -6.41 3.02
N GLU A 37 -4.39 -5.78 4.20
CA GLU A 37 -4.38 -6.36 5.55
C GLU A 37 -3.21 -7.34 5.84
N SER A 38 -2.25 -7.45 4.91
CA SER A 38 -1.12 -8.37 4.95
C SER A 38 0.17 -7.60 4.68
N ARG A 39 1.07 -7.63 5.66
CA ARG A 39 2.39 -7.00 5.56
C ARG A 39 3.23 -7.57 4.42
N THR A 40 3.22 -8.89 4.25
CA THR A 40 3.96 -9.57 3.18
C THR A 40 3.47 -9.11 1.81
N LYS A 41 2.15 -9.11 1.61
CA LYS A 41 1.54 -8.70 0.34
C LYS A 41 1.78 -7.22 0.04
N THR A 42 1.74 -6.37 1.06
CA THR A 42 2.09 -4.95 0.92
C THR A 42 3.54 -4.76 0.48
N LEU A 43 4.48 -5.54 1.05
CA LEU A 43 5.90 -5.49 0.67
C LEU A 43 6.13 -5.97 -0.77
N GLU A 44 5.43 -7.03 -1.20
CA GLU A 44 5.49 -7.50 -2.60
C GLU A 44 5.00 -6.43 -3.57
N LEU A 45 3.89 -5.76 -3.26
CA LEU A 45 3.38 -4.64 -4.07
C LEU A 45 4.34 -3.45 -4.09
N LEU A 46 4.94 -3.11 -2.96
CA LEU A 46 5.97 -2.05 -2.89
C LEU A 46 7.16 -2.35 -3.80
N ASN A 47 7.62 -3.60 -3.85
CA ASN A 47 8.70 -4.03 -4.76
C ASN A 47 8.31 -3.96 -6.24
N SER A 48 7.02 -3.86 -6.58
CA SER A 48 6.54 -3.71 -7.96
C SER A 48 6.38 -2.25 -8.40
N ILE A 49 6.44 -1.31 -7.46
CA ILE A 49 6.32 0.14 -7.71
C ILE A 49 7.70 0.77 -7.96
N ILE A 50 8.78 0.14 -7.46
CA ILE A 50 10.17 0.64 -7.48
C ILE A 50 10.98 -0.12 -8.52
#